data_AF-A0A963WQT8-F1
#
_entry.id   AF-A0A963WQT8-F1
#
_cell.length_a   1.000
_cell.length_b   1.000
_cell.length_c   1.000
_cell.angle_alpha   90.00
_cell.angle_beta   90.00
_cell.angle_gamma   90.00
#
_symmetry.space_group_name_H-M   'P 1'
#
loop_
_entity.id
_entity.type
_entity.pdbx_description
1 polymer ?
#
loop_
_entity_poly.entity_id
_entity_poly.type
_entity_poly.pdbx_seq_one_letter_code
_entity_poly.pdbx_strand_id
1 'polypeptide(L)' 'MPQTTPAGCDDSAAVFSYPAVGGKKVTAAFDGGRLTSDGGVLLLAQAERMMGICQQLAACIADPR' A
#
# COMPACT_ATOMS: atom_id res chain seq x y z
N MET A 1 36.24 18.86 -9.20
CA MET A 1 34.79 19.13 -9.21
C MET A 1 34.08 17.80 -9.00
N PRO A 2 33.48 17.49 -7.85
CA PRO A 2 32.73 16.24 -7.73
C PRO A 2 31.41 16.42 -8.50
N GLN A 3 31.15 15.54 -9.45
CA GLN A 3 29.90 15.47 -10.19
C GLN A 3 28.80 14.97 -9.24
N THR A 4 27.72 15.73 -9.10
CA THR A 4 26.50 15.25 -8.45
C THR A 4 25.80 14.26 -9.40
N THR A 5 25.82 12.98 -9.02
CA THR A 5 25.01 11.93 -9.65
C THR A 5 23.53 12.36 -9.64
N PRO A 6 22.81 12.35 -10.77
CA PRO A 6 21.38 12.56 -10.75
C PRO A 6 20.75 11.37 -10.02
N ALA A 7 19.98 11.62 -8.97
CA ALA A 7 19.11 10.61 -8.41
C ALA A 7 18.11 10.23 -9.51
N GLY A 8 18.26 9.03 -10.09
CA GLY A 8 17.25 8.47 -10.98
C GLY A 8 15.97 8.28 -10.17
N CYS A 9 15.01 9.18 -10.36
CA CYS A 9 13.68 9.03 -9.81
C CYS A 9 12.96 8.04 -10.73
N ASP A 10 13.12 6.76 -10.45
CA ASP A 10 12.32 5.71 -11.07
C ASP A 10 10.93 5.76 -10.42
N ASP A 11 10.17 6.80 -10.78
CA ASP A 11 8.87 7.15 -10.18
C ASP A 11 7.75 6.29 -10.79
N SER A 12 7.94 4.97 -10.75
CA SER A 12 6.97 3.97 -11.21
C SER A 12 6.12 3.48 -10.03
N ALA A 13 5.44 4.41 -9.36
CA ALA A 13 4.52 4.05 -8.28
C ALA A 13 3.36 3.23 -8.86
N ALA A 14 3.15 2.01 -8.34
CA ALA A 14 2.09 1.13 -8.80
C ALA A 14 0.71 1.78 -8.56
N VAL A 15 -0.15 1.74 -9.57
CA VAL A 15 -1.50 2.32 -9.51
C VAL A 15 -2.52 1.25 -9.11
N PHE A 16 -3.27 1.52 -8.05
CA PHE A 16 -4.31 0.65 -7.51
C PHE A 16 -5.69 1.25 -7.73
N SER A 17 -6.67 0.42 -8.06
CA SER A 17 -8.07 0.82 -8.25
C SER A 17 -8.92 0.45 -7.05
N TYR A 18 -9.80 1.38 -6.66
CA TYR A 18 -10.76 1.23 -5.57
C TYR A 18 -12.20 1.29 -6.09
N PRO A 19 -13.18 0.81 -5.30
CA PRO A 19 -14.59 1.03 -5.59
C PRO A 19 -14.91 2.52 -5.82
N ALA A 20 -15.86 2.79 -6.70
CA ALA A 20 -16.27 4.16 -6.97
C ALA A 20 -16.90 4.81 -5.73
N VAL A 21 -16.57 6.07 -5.46
CA VAL A 21 -17.14 6.88 -4.37
C VAL A 21 -17.96 8.00 -4.98
N GLY A 22 -19.25 8.06 -4.66
CA GLY A 22 -20.16 9.05 -5.26
C GLY A 22 -20.21 9.00 -6.79
N GLY A 23 -20.07 7.82 -7.39
CA GLY A 23 -20.03 7.63 -8.85
C GLY A 23 -18.69 7.98 -9.52
N LYS A 24 -17.67 8.39 -8.75
CA LYS A 24 -16.34 8.73 -9.27
C LYS A 24 -15.37 7.57 -9.10
N LYS A 25 -14.62 7.25 -10.15
CA LYS A 25 -13.54 6.24 -10.08
C LYS A 25 -12.40 6.77 -9.21
N VAL A 26 -11.95 5.94 -8.28
CA VAL A 26 -10.86 6.28 -7.35
C VAL A 26 -9.67 5.38 -7.64
N THR A 27 -8.50 6.00 -7.83
CA THR A 27 -7.22 5.33 -7.99
C THR A 27 -6.20 5.96 -7.06
N ALA A 28 -5.26 5.17 -6.58
CA ALA A 28 -4.14 5.69 -5.78
C ALA A 28 -2.83 5.09 -6.27
N ALA A 29 -1.78 5.90 -6.24
CA ALA A 29 -0.41 5.44 -6.40
C ALA A 29 0.27 5.54 -5.04
N PHE A 30 0.83 4.42 -4.58
CA PHE A 30 1.56 4.37 -3.32
C PHE A 30 3.00 3.97 -3.63
N ASP A 31 3.91 4.93 -3.45
CA ASP A 31 5.36 4.73 -3.52
C ASP A 31 5.96 4.38 -2.15
N GLY A 32 5.21 4.60 -1.07
CA GLY A 32 5.68 4.40 0.31
C GLY A 32 6.79 5.38 0.70
N GLY A 33 6.80 6.59 0.09
CA GLY A 33 7.86 7.58 0.26
C GLY A 33 8.16 7.99 1.71
N ARG A 34 9.09 8.95 1.90
CA ARG A 34 9.64 9.33 3.22
C ARG A 34 8.61 9.87 4.23
N LEU A 35 7.46 10.31 3.75
CA LEU A 35 6.29 10.70 4.53
C LEU A 35 5.18 9.67 4.25
N THR A 36 4.93 8.82 5.24
CA THR A 36 3.87 7.81 5.15
C THR A 36 2.51 8.50 5.15
N SER A 37 1.73 8.32 4.08
CA SER A 37 0.34 8.74 4.04
C SER A 37 -0.56 7.67 4.67
N ASP A 38 -1.53 8.08 5.48
CA ASP A 38 -2.60 7.19 5.94
C ASP A 38 -3.39 6.59 4.77
N GLY A 39 -3.30 7.14 3.56
CA GLY A 39 -3.90 6.53 2.38
C GLY A 39 -3.47 5.08 2.16
N GLY A 40 -2.25 4.70 2.58
CA GLY A 40 -1.75 3.33 2.47
C GLY A 40 -2.58 2.31 3.25
N VAL A 41 -3.33 2.72 4.27
CA VAL A 41 -4.21 1.81 5.03
C VAL A 41 -5.38 1.32 4.18
N LEU A 42 -5.81 2.08 3.18
CA LEU A 42 -6.85 1.63 2.24
C LEU A 42 -6.33 0.52 1.34
N LEU A 43 -5.08 0.65 0.87
CA LEU A 43 -4.39 -0.38 0.09
C LEU A 43 -4.22 -1.65 0.93
N LEU A 44 -3.73 -1.50 2.17
CA LEU A 44 -3.55 -2.61 3.10
C LEU A 44 -4.89 -3.31 3.39
N ALA A 45 -5.96 -2.55 3.62
CA ALA A 45 -7.29 -3.13 3.87
C ALA A 45 -7.83 -3.90 2.66
N GLN A 46 -7.56 -3.45 1.43
CA GLN A 46 -7.94 -4.18 0.22
C GLN A 46 -7.13 -5.47 0.07
N ALA A 47 -5.81 -5.40 0.28
CA ALA A 47 -4.92 -6.55 0.26
C ALA A 47 -5.34 -7.59 1.31
N GLU A 48 -5.68 -7.16 2.53
CA GLU A 48 -6.17 -8.04 3.58
C GLU A 48 -7.48 -8.72 3.20
N ARG A 49 -8.45 -8.01 2.60
CA ARG A 49 -9.70 -8.65 2.13
C ARG A 49 -9.46 -9.68 1.03
N MET A 50 -8.43 -9.51 0.21
CA MET A 50 -8.09 -10.44 -0.86
C MET A 50 -7.35 -11.68 -0.37
N MET A 51 -6.44 -11.50 0.59
CA MET A 51 -5.52 -12.56 1.01
C MET A 51 -5.88 -13.18 2.37
N GLY A 52 -6.65 -12.49 3.21
CA GLY A 52 -7.01 -12.94 4.55
C GLY A 52 -5.79 -13.20 5.46
N ILE A 53 -4.72 -12.42 5.29
CA ILE A 53 -3.43 -12.69 5.92
C ILE A 53 -3.54 -12.56 7.43
N CYS A 54 -4.26 -11.57 7.95
CA CYS A 54 -4.44 -11.41 9.39
C CYS A 54 -5.13 -12.63 10.01
N GLN A 55 -6.15 -13.18 9.35
CA GLN A 55 -6.82 -14.39 9.83
C GLN A 55 -5.89 -15.61 9.81
N GLN A 56 -5.12 -15.79 8.73
CA GLN A 56 -4.15 -16.88 8.63
C GLN A 56 -3.05 -16.77 9.69
N LEU A 57 -2.52 -15.56 9.91
CA LEU A 57 -1.53 -15.29 10.95
C LEU A 57 -2.11 -15.58 12.34
N ALA A 58 -3.33 -15.13 12.62
CA ALA A 58 -4.00 -15.38 13.89
C ALA A 58 -4.17 -16.89 14.16
N ALA A 59 -4.51 -17.68 13.14
CA ALA A 59 -4.64 -19.13 13.27
C ALA A 59 -3.32 -19.85 13.62
N CYS A 60 -2.18 -19.25 13.28
CA CYS A 60 -0.85 -19.79 13.62
C CYS A 60 -0.41 -19.46 15.05
N ILE A 61 -1.07 -18.52 15.72
CA ILE A 61 -0.76 -18.13 17.09
C ILE A 61 -1.56 -19.03 18.02
N ALA A 62 -0.88 -19.92 18.74
CA ALA A 62 -1.50 -20.68 19.82
C ALA A 62 -1.89 -19.70 20.94
N ASP A 63 -3.19 -19.42 21.07
CA ASP A 63 -3.74 -18.59 22.15
C ASP A 63 -4.29 -19.52 23.26
N PRO A 64 -3.59 -19.65 24.40
CA PRO A 64 -3.99 -20.51 25.51
C PRO A 64 -5.02 -19.87 26.45
N ARG A 65 -5.68 -18.80 25.99
CA ARG A 65 -6.64 -18.00 26.74
C ARG A 65 -7.63 -18.79 27.61
#